data_AF-A0A497FCW4-F1
#
_entry.id   AF-A0A497FCW4-F1
#
_cell.length_a   1.000
_cell.length_b   1.000
_cell.length_c   1.000
_cell.angle_alpha   90.00
_cell.angle_beta   90.00
_cell.angle_gamma   90.00
#
_symmetry.space_group_name_H-M   'P 1'
#
loop_
_entity.id
_entity.type
_entity.pdbx_description
1 polymer ?
#
loop_
_entity_poly.entity_id
_entity_poly.type
_entity_poly.pdbx_seq_one_letter_code
_entity_poly.pdbx_strand_id
1 'polypeptide(L)'
;MLRRGCVIDEEFQELLQKLLIKYKTITVVTESNDPYYRLGFFLADGARVDILHHLLHKWDFCVRSKKYYVLRYILRDIAPILSSYPITRISAWTQRGRQYLYAKCMVPASEALFLRTILGFAYLDNMEVVDTLLLSFIDNEDKLARFVAGLIDGDGCVRKDRYYIDVFIPLSSLEGKIVGRILDLFTVKYSTFEQSGYTYFRLHIGENSDLMKLVAKYLRISSKRKRLSRLLMKYVEEERTIALIIAQCIRLRSKKPTILVISVGRTMLVEDLVSKVTRLLSKFNVEYTVTSAKRRGTSKIISIPCGRNPSNVTKLANLSRYYGIQYPIALKQVAKRVGVELPE
;
A
#
# COMPACT_ATOMS: atom_id res chain seq x y z
N MET A 1 -14.00 34.05 -10.06
CA MET A 1 -14.23 32.66 -9.58
C MET A 1 -13.35 32.44 -8.35
N LEU A 2 -13.89 32.67 -7.16
CA LEU A 2 -13.18 32.54 -5.89
C LEU A 2 -13.06 31.04 -5.56
N ARG A 3 -11.84 30.49 -5.62
CA ARG A 3 -11.59 29.09 -5.24
C ARG A 3 -11.47 29.00 -3.72
N ARG A 4 -12.21 28.04 -3.16
CA ARG A 4 -12.34 27.70 -1.74
C ARG A 4 -10.98 27.73 -1.05
N GLY A 5 -10.85 28.62 -0.07
CA GLY A 5 -9.70 28.66 0.84
C GLY A 5 -9.70 27.40 1.70
N CYS A 6 -8.52 26.81 1.86
CA CYS A 6 -8.30 25.72 2.80
C CYS A 6 -7.63 26.28 4.06
N VAL A 7 -7.97 25.69 5.20
CA VAL A 7 -7.44 26.06 6.51
C VAL A 7 -5.98 25.65 6.57
N ILE A 8 -5.12 26.64 6.79
CA ILE A 8 -3.72 26.49 7.13
C ILE A 8 -3.66 26.62 8.65
N ASP A 9 -2.70 25.95 9.29
CA ASP A 9 -2.26 26.28 10.65
C ASP A 9 -2.04 27.80 10.80
N GLU A 10 -2.58 28.38 11.87
CA GLU A 10 -2.51 29.82 12.15
C GLU A 10 -1.06 30.29 12.14
N GLU A 11 -0.12 29.44 12.56
CA GLU A 11 1.31 29.77 12.62
C GLU A 11 1.94 29.98 11.23
N PHE A 12 1.66 29.13 10.24
CA PHE A 12 2.13 29.33 8.87
C PHE A 12 1.42 30.53 8.22
N GLN A 13 0.13 30.72 8.49
CA GLN A 13 -0.59 31.91 8.02
C GLN A 13 -0.01 33.19 8.60
N GLU A 14 0.33 33.23 9.88
CA GLU A 14 0.88 34.38 10.57
C GLU A 14 2.30 34.70 10.09
N LEU A 15 3.13 33.67 9.90
CA LEU A 15 4.50 33.83 9.39
C LEU A 15 4.51 34.30 7.92
N LEU A 16 3.61 33.74 7.10
CA LEU A 16 3.40 34.16 5.71
C LEU A 16 2.79 35.57 5.65
N GLN A 17 1.86 35.93 6.53
CA GLN A 17 1.31 37.29 6.65
C GLN A 17 2.38 38.29 7.07
N LYS A 18 3.24 37.98 8.05
CA LYS A 18 4.39 38.82 8.44
C LYS A 18 5.32 39.12 7.25
N LEU A 19 5.56 38.13 6.40
CA LEU A 19 6.33 38.28 5.16
C LEU A 19 5.56 39.07 4.08
N LEU A 20 4.26 38.86 3.94
CA LEU A 20 3.42 39.60 2.99
C LEU A 20 3.29 41.09 3.37
N ILE A 21 3.23 41.40 4.67
CA ILE A 21 3.24 42.77 5.21
C ILE A 21 4.57 43.48 4.87
N LYS A 22 5.70 42.76 4.95
CA LYS A 22 7.03 43.28 4.60
C LYS A 22 7.14 43.68 3.11
N TYR A 23 6.44 42.99 2.20
CA TYR A 23 6.62 43.19 0.76
C TYR A 23 5.41 43.77 0.01
N LYS A 24 4.23 43.92 0.64
CA LYS A 24 2.98 44.60 0.17
C LYS A 24 2.46 44.27 -1.25
N THR A 25 3.07 43.34 -1.98
CA THR A 25 2.84 43.15 -3.44
C THR A 25 2.55 41.71 -3.86
N ILE A 26 2.46 40.77 -2.91
CA ILE A 26 2.29 39.34 -3.18
C ILE A 26 0.96 38.79 -2.66
N THR A 27 0.35 37.91 -3.46
CA THR A 27 -0.75 37.04 -3.02
C THR A 27 -0.30 35.59 -3.10
N VAL A 28 -0.32 34.88 -1.96
CA VAL A 28 0.00 33.45 -1.91
C VAL A 28 -1.27 32.64 -2.13
N VAL A 29 -1.22 31.69 -3.07
CA VAL A 29 -2.33 30.78 -3.36
C VAL A 29 -1.89 29.37 -3.00
N THR A 30 -2.59 28.72 -2.08
CA THR A 30 -2.34 27.33 -1.66
C THR A 30 -3.48 26.44 -2.09
N GLU A 31 -3.17 25.23 -2.57
CA GLU A 31 -4.16 24.20 -2.87
C GLU A 31 -3.87 22.97 -2.01
N SER A 32 -4.80 22.64 -1.12
CA SER A 32 -4.81 21.39 -0.36
C SER A 32 -5.63 20.37 -1.14
N ASN A 33 -5.01 19.22 -1.43
CA ASN A 33 -5.69 18.03 -1.95
C ASN A 33 -5.66 16.97 -0.84
N ASP A 34 -6.54 15.98 -0.92
CA ASP A 34 -6.55 14.82 -0.01
C ASP A 34 -5.14 14.34 0.34
N PRO A 35 -4.86 14.10 1.64
CA PRO A 35 -3.52 13.79 2.12
C PRO A 35 -3.04 12.51 1.45
N TYR A 36 -1.88 12.62 0.81
CA TYR A 36 -1.28 11.54 0.05
C TYR A 36 0.10 11.26 0.61
N TYR A 37 0.21 10.13 1.29
CA TYR A 37 1.39 9.75 2.07
C TYR A 37 2.40 9.07 1.15
N ARG A 38 3.19 9.88 0.45
CA ARG A 38 4.37 9.41 -0.29
C ARG A 38 5.56 9.48 0.66
N LEU A 39 5.93 8.38 1.32
CA LEU A 39 7.22 8.42 2.06
C LEU A 39 8.39 8.77 1.12
N GLY A 40 8.27 8.53 -0.20
CA GLY A 40 9.21 9.02 -1.23
C GLY A 40 9.26 10.55 -1.42
N PHE A 41 8.65 11.35 -0.53
CA PHE A 41 9.00 12.78 -0.36
C PHE A 41 10.05 13.01 0.74
N PHE A 42 10.39 11.99 1.54
CA PHE A 42 11.40 12.07 2.61
C PHE A 42 12.83 11.87 2.12
N LEU A 43 13.09 11.10 1.04
CA LEU A 43 14.45 10.96 0.50
C LEU A 43 14.83 11.93 -0.63
N ALA A 44 13.88 12.67 -1.19
CA ALA A 44 14.19 13.52 -2.34
C ALA A 44 14.98 14.81 -1.99
N ASP A 45 15.18 15.20 -0.71
CA ASP A 45 15.89 16.45 -0.36
C ASP A 45 17.36 16.30 0.03
N GLY A 46 17.88 15.08 0.18
CA GLY A 46 19.33 14.89 0.11
C GLY A 46 19.90 15.43 -1.21
N ALA A 47 19.09 15.42 -2.27
CA ALA A 47 19.35 16.04 -3.58
C ALA A 47 18.46 17.27 -3.89
N ARG A 48 17.67 17.81 -2.95
CA ARG A 48 17.04 19.14 -3.13
C ARG A 48 17.88 20.28 -2.61
N VAL A 49 19.00 20.03 -1.92
CA VAL A 49 20.07 21.02 -1.97
C VAL A 49 20.37 21.30 -3.45
N ASP A 50 20.44 20.27 -4.30
CA ASP A 50 20.62 20.41 -5.75
C ASP A 50 19.37 20.87 -6.50
N ILE A 51 18.14 20.41 -6.25
CA ILE A 51 16.95 20.97 -6.96
C ILE A 51 16.62 22.40 -6.51
N LEU A 52 16.80 22.75 -5.23
CA LEU A 52 16.69 24.13 -4.77
C LEU A 52 17.86 24.94 -5.35
N HIS A 53 19.10 24.44 -5.36
CA HIS A 53 20.22 25.09 -6.09
C HIS A 53 19.98 25.18 -7.59
N HIS A 54 19.35 24.20 -8.22
CA HIS A 54 19.18 24.09 -9.67
C HIS A 54 17.92 24.83 -10.12
N LEU A 55 16.90 24.96 -9.27
CA LEU A 55 15.81 25.93 -9.41
C LEU A 55 16.36 27.34 -9.17
N LEU A 56 17.17 27.58 -8.13
CA LEU A 56 17.84 28.87 -7.92
C LEU A 56 18.79 29.21 -9.08
N HIS A 57 19.51 28.23 -9.67
CA HIS A 57 20.41 28.41 -10.82
C HIS A 57 19.67 28.56 -12.16
N LYS A 58 18.65 27.73 -12.46
CA LYS A 58 17.80 27.91 -13.65
C LYS A 58 17.01 29.22 -13.55
N TRP A 59 16.65 29.64 -12.34
CA TRP A 59 15.97 30.91 -12.13
C TRP A 59 16.95 32.07 -12.20
N ASP A 60 18.18 31.97 -11.71
CA ASP A 60 19.23 32.97 -11.99
C ASP A 60 19.37 33.24 -13.50
N PHE A 61 19.05 32.25 -14.35
CA PHE A 61 18.98 32.41 -15.81
C PHE A 61 17.72 33.16 -16.30
N CYS A 62 16.54 32.93 -15.72
CA CYS A 62 15.30 33.68 -16.04
C CYS A 62 15.20 35.06 -15.34
N VAL A 63 16.05 35.33 -14.34
CA VAL A 63 15.94 36.44 -13.35
C VAL A 63 16.89 37.63 -13.65
N ARG A 64 17.64 37.62 -14.76
CA ARG A 64 18.36 38.83 -15.23
C ARG A 64 17.43 40.00 -15.64
N SER A 65 16.12 39.76 -15.65
CA SER A 65 15.10 40.80 -15.81
C SER A 65 14.84 41.51 -14.48
N LYS A 66 15.05 42.84 -14.42
CA LYS A 66 14.71 43.72 -13.28
C LYS A 66 13.28 43.53 -12.75
N LYS A 67 12.38 42.95 -13.56
CA LYS A 67 10.96 42.70 -13.25
C LYS A 67 10.72 41.67 -12.13
N TYR A 68 11.69 40.78 -11.85
CA TYR A 68 11.54 39.69 -10.87
C TYR A 68 12.47 39.82 -9.65
N TYR A 69 13.14 40.96 -9.47
CA TYR A 69 14.12 41.18 -8.40
C TYR A 69 13.53 41.01 -7.00
N VAL A 70 12.33 41.57 -6.74
CA VAL A 70 11.62 41.47 -5.45
C VAL A 70 11.28 40.01 -5.11
N LEU A 71 10.89 39.22 -6.10
CA LEU A 71 10.55 37.81 -5.95
C LEU A 71 11.77 36.95 -5.53
N ARG A 72 12.99 37.34 -5.93
CA ARG A 72 14.25 36.67 -5.53
C ARG A 72 14.51 36.79 -4.03
N TYR A 73 14.38 37.98 -3.46
CA TYR A 73 14.58 38.22 -2.02
C TYR A 73 13.52 37.50 -1.21
N ILE A 74 12.28 37.49 -1.71
CA ILE A 74 11.17 36.83 -1.04
C ILE A 74 11.37 35.32 -1.04
N LEU A 75 11.70 34.72 -2.19
CA LEU A 75 11.98 33.28 -2.22
C LEU A 75 13.19 32.90 -1.36
N ARG A 76 14.21 33.75 -1.26
CA ARG A 76 15.35 33.54 -0.35
C ARG A 76 14.93 33.59 1.12
N ASP A 77 14.08 34.55 1.49
CA ASP A 77 13.57 34.69 2.85
C ASP A 77 12.60 33.56 3.23
N ILE A 78 11.82 33.05 2.26
CA ILE A 78 10.86 31.96 2.50
C ILE A 78 11.52 30.59 2.31
N ALA A 79 12.65 30.45 1.60
CA ALA A 79 13.30 29.16 1.34
C ALA A 79 13.55 28.29 2.59
N PRO A 80 14.01 28.83 3.75
CA PRO A 80 14.13 28.04 4.97
C PRO A 80 12.78 27.50 5.48
N ILE A 81 11.72 28.31 5.33
CA ILE A 81 10.36 27.93 5.68
C ILE A 81 9.84 26.89 4.67
N LEU A 82 10.04 27.09 3.37
CA LEU A 82 9.65 26.14 2.32
C LEU A 82 10.39 24.80 2.46
N SER A 83 11.66 24.83 2.88
CA SER A 83 12.43 23.64 3.22
C SER A 83 11.90 22.93 4.48
N SER A 84 11.06 23.63 5.27
CA SER A 84 10.40 23.08 6.44
C SER A 84 9.10 22.32 6.13
N TYR A 85 8.56 22.47 4.92
CA TYR A 85 7.31 21.83 4.48
C TYR A 85 7.54 20.89 3.28
N PRO A 86 6.77 19.80 3.14
CA PRO A 86 6.82 18.93 1.97
C PRO A 86 6.10 19.59 0.78
N ILE A 87 6.75 20.62 0.23
CA ILE A 87 6.24 21.41 -0.88
C ILE A 87 6.56 20.73 -2.19
N THR A 88 5.53 20.47 -2.97
CA THR A 88 5.60 19.63 -4.17
C THR A 88 5.61 20.42 -5.45
N ARG A 89 5.17 21.68 -5.38
CA ARG A 89 5.23 22.62 -6.48
C ARG A 89 5.32 24.02 -5.94
N ILE A 90 6.27 24.79 -6.46
CA ILE A 90 6.33 26.23 -6.30
C ILE A 90 6.25 26.84 -7.70
N SER A 91 5.30 27.74 -7.91
CA SER A 91 5.20 28.52 -9.14
C SER A 91 5.12 29.99 -8.75
N ALA A 92 5.70 30.87 -9.55
CA ALA A 92 5.50 32.30 -9.39
C ALA A 92 5.18 32.94 -10.72
N TRP A 93 4.33 33.97 -10.70
CA TRP A 93 3.98 34.74 -11.88
C TRP A 93 3.59 36.16 -11.50
N THR A 94 3.51 37.04 -12.49
CA THR A 94 3.09 38.44 -12.31
C THR A 94 1.83 38.68 -13.13
N GLN A 95 0.80 39.27 -12.52
CA GLN A 95 -0.44 39.62 -13.20
C GLN A 95 -0.90 41.01 -12.75
N ARG A 96 -1.09 41.94 -13.70
CA ARG A 96 -1.53 43.33 -13.46
C ARG A 96 -0.69 44.07 -12.40
N GLY A 97 0.64 43.95 -12.48
CA GLY A 97 1.57 44.59 -11.53
C GLY A 97 1.66 43.93 -10.15
N ARG A 98 0.85 42.91 -9.87
CA ARG A 98 0.93 42.11 -8.64
C ARG A 98 1.71 40.83 -8.89
N GLN A 99 2.53 40.44 -7.93
CA GLN A 99 3.27 39.19 -7.97
C GLN A 99 2.49 38.11 -7.22
N TYR A 100 2.56 36.87 -7.70
CA TYR A 100 1.86 35.74 -7.12
C TYR A 100 2.84 34.61 -6.89
N LEU A 101 2.69 33.95 -5.76
CA LEU A 101 3.43 32.75 -5.40
C LEU A 101 2.40 31.65 -5.11
N TYR A 102 2.51 30.54 -5.83
CA TYR A 102 1.73 29.34 -5.58
C TYR A 102 2.62 28.29 -4.96
N ALA A 103 2.21 27.76 -3.82
CA ALA A 103 2.85 26.65 -3.15
C ALA A 103 1.84 25.52 -2.98
N LYS A 104 2.17 24.32 -3.44
CA LYS A 104 1.36 23.11 -3.25
C LYS A 104 2.00 22.21 -2.21
N CYS A 105 1.42 22.16 -1.02
CA CYS A 105 1.75 21.19 0.01
C CYS A 105 0.91 19.93 -0.19
N MET A 106 1.51 18.76 -0.06
CA MET A 106 0.78 17.48 -0.19
C MET A 106 0.40 16.85 1.15
N VAL A 107 0.90 17.44 2.25
CA VAL A 107 0.74 16.96 3.62
C VAL A 107 0.44 18.18 4.51
N PRO A 108 -0.52 18.09 5.45
CA PRO A 108 -0.72 19.09 6.50
C PRO A 108 0.55 19.40 7.30
N ALA A 109 0.64 20.62 7.84
CA ALA A 109 1.80 21.09 8.61
C ALA A 109 2.11 20.21 9.84
N SER A 110 1.08 19.85 10.60
CA SER A 110 1.18 18.98 11.78
C SER A 110 1.71 17.58 11.44
N GLU A 111 1.23 16.99 10.35
CA GLU A 111 1.70 15.70 9.85
C GLU A 111 3.15 15.76 9.33
N ALA A 112 3.56 16.89 8.74
CA ALA A 112 4.94 17.10 8.31
C ALA A 112 5.94 17.15 9.48
N LEU A 113 5.59 17.84 10.57
CA LEU A 113 6.40 17.87 11.80
C LEU A 113 6.49 16.49 12.44
N PHE A 114 5.40 15.75 12.44
CA PHE A 114 5.34 14.40 12.96
C PHE A 114 6.30 13.45 12.23
N LEU A 115 6.31 13.52 10.90
CA LEU A 115 7.18 12.68 10.08
C LEU A 115 8.67 13.06 10.21
N ARG A 116 8.99 14.33 10.46
CA ARG A 116 10.36 14.75 10.82
C ARG A 116 10.83 14.17 12.14
N THR A 117 9.93 14.09 13.10
CA THR A 117 10.23 13.49 14.41
C THR A 117 10.57 12.01 14.25
N ILE A 118 9.76 11.27 13.47
CA ILE A 118 10.07 9.88 13.09
C ILE A 118 11.48 9.77 12.46
N LEU A 119 11.81 10.65 11.51
CA LEU A 119 13.11 10.64 10.86
C LEU A 119 14.27 10.91 11.83
N GLY A 120 14.11 11.89 12.72
CA GLY A 120 15.13 12.23 13.71
C GLY A 120 15.47 11.03 14.59
N PHE A 121 14.44 10.33 15.09
CA PHE A 121 14.65 9.11 15.88
C PHE A 121 15.20 7.95 15.06
N ALA A 122 14.75 7.77 13.81
CA ALA A 122 15.29 6.73 12.93
C ALA A 122 16.76 6.97 12.58
N TYR A 123 17.19 8.21 12.40
CA TYR A 123 18.60 8.57 12.17
C TYR A 123 19.49 8.25 13.36
N LEU A 124 18.95 8.41 14.57
CA LEU A 124 19.60 8.03 15.83
C LEU A 124 19.47 6.52 16.14
N ASP A 125 18.94 5.73 15.21
CA ASP A 125 18.67 4.28 15.34
C ASP A 125 17.74 3.92 16.51
N ASN A 126 16.94 4.88 16.99
CA ASN A 126 15.96 4.66 18.06
C ASN A 126 14.63 4.14 17.48
N MET A 127 14.66 2.89 17.03
CA MET A 127 13.56 2.29 16.27
C MET A 127 12.31 2.00 17.12
N GLU A 128 12.45 1.85 18.44
CA GLU A 128 11.31 1.64 19.35
C GLU A 128 10.42 2.89 19.45
N VAL A 129 11.04 4.08 19.54
CA VAL A 129 10.32 5.35 19.49
C VAL A 129 9.69 5.56 18.11
N VAL A 130 10.40 5.18 17.03
CA VAL A 130 9.87 5.21 15.66
C VAL A 130 8.60 4.38 15.56
N ASP A 131 8.58 3.16 16.10
CA ASP A 131 7.39 2.30 16.04
C ASP A 131 6.19 2.94 16.75
N THR A 132 6.43 3.48 17.94
CA THR A 132 5.40 4.15 18.74
C THR A 132 4.79 5.32 17.95
N LEU A 133 5.64 6.11 17.31
CA LEU A 133 5.21 7.23 16.47
C LEU A 133 4.46 6.72 15.22
N LEU A 134 4.96 5.70 14.54
CA LEU A 134 4.31 5.12 13.35
C LEU A 134 2.92 4.55 13.65
N LEU A 135 2.76 3.86 14.78
CA LEU A 135 1.44 3.35 15.24
C LEU A 135 0.45 4.48 15.50
N SER A 136 0.90 5.60 16.07
CA SER A 136 0.03 6.77 16.27
C SER A 136 -0.29 7.52 14.97
N PHE A 137 0.64 7.51 14.01
CA PHE A 137 0.45 8.18 12.70
C PHE A 137 -0.53 7.40 11.83
N ILE A 138 -0.33 6.09 11.71
CA ILE A 138 -1.15 5.16 10.93
C ILE A 138 -2.12 4.48 11.91
N ASP A 139 -3.11 5.24 12.34
CA ASP A 139 -4.12 4.81 13.31
C ASP A 139 -5.25 3.95 12.69
N ASN A 140 -5.27 3.81 11.36
CA ASN A 140 -6.29 3.03 10.65
C ASN A 140 -5.82 2.52 9.29
N GLU A 141 -6.59 1.57 8.74
CA GLU A 141 -6.32 0.92 7.46
C GLU A 141 -6.37 1.89 6.27
N ASP A 142 -7.14 2.98 6.36
CA ASP A 142 -7.24 3.99 5.30
C ASP A 142 -5.95 4.81 5.14
N LYS A 143 -5.35 5.22 6.27
CA LYS A 143 -4.04 5.87 6.29
C LYS A 143 -2.96 4.91 5.80
N LEU A 144 -3.01 3.64 6.20
CA LEU A 144 -2.10 2.61 5.69
C LEU A 144 -2.24 2.44 4.17
N ALA A 145 -3.47 2.41 3.66
CA ALA A 145 -3.75 2.29 2.23
C ALA A 145 -3.24 3.51 1.44
N ARG A 146 -3.43 4.73 1.96
CA ARG A 146 -2.88 5.95 1.37
C ARG A 146 -1.35 5.96 1.41
N PHE A 147 -0.76 5.46 2.48
CA PHE A 147 0.68 5.25 2.61
C PHE A 147 1.23 4.31 1.54
N VAL A 148 0.68 3.10 1.45
CA VAL A 148 1.10 2.11 0.46
C VAL A 148 0.83 2.60 -0.97
N ALA A 149 -0.25 3.36 -1.19
CA ALA A 149 -0.51 3.98 -2.49
C ALA A 149 0.58 5.01 -2.87
N GLY A 150 1.01 5.84 -1.92
CA GLY A 150 2.10 6.78 -2.14
C GLY A 150 3.45 6.10 -2.38
N LEU A 151 3.73 5.00 -1.67
CA LEU A 151 4.89 4.14 -1.91
C LEU A 151 4.88 3.56 -3.32
N ILE A 152 3.74 3.00 -3.75
CA ILE A 152 3.61 2.36 -5.07
C ILE A 152 3.74 3.38 -6.20
N ASP A 153 3.14 4.55 -6.06
CA ASP A 153 3.22 5.60 -7.06
C ASP A 153 4.60 6.25 -7.14
N GLY A 154 5.28 6.46 -6.00
CA GLY A 154 6.63 7.00 -5.94
C GLY A 154 7.66 6.02 -6.51
N ASP A 155 7.77 4.86 -5.87
CA ASP A 155 8.93 3.97 -5.99
C ASP A 155 8.51 2.55 -6.39
N GLY A 156 7.21 2.28 -6.45
CA GLY A 156 6.67 0.99 -6.88
C GLY A 156 6.60 0.81 -8.39
N CYS A 157 6.85 -0.42 -8.84
CA CYS A 157 6.56 -0.89 -10.19
C CYS A 157 5.60 -2.08 -10.13
N VAL A 158 4.36 -1.83 -10.56
CA VAL A 158 3.37 -2.89 -10.75
C VAL A 158 3.75 -3.67 -11.99
N ARG A 159 4.34 -4.85 -11.81
CA ARG A 159 4.80 -5.72 -12.91
C ARG A 159 3.59 -6.28 -13.65
N LYS A 160 3.71 -6.42 -14.97
CA LYS A 160 2.69 -7.09 -15.78
C LYS A 160 2.73 -8.59 -15.47
N ASP A 161 1.56 -9.20 -15.28
CA ASP A 161 1.40 -10.64 -15.11
C ASP A 161 2.13 -11.27 -13.90
N ARG A 162 2.50 -10.46 -12.91
CA ARG A 162 3.06 -10.94 -11.64
C ARG A 162 2.23 -10.39 -10.49
N TYR A 163 1.87 -11.25 -9.54
CA TYR A 163 1.05 -10.89 -8.37
C TYR A 163 1.85 -10.21 -7.27
N TYR A 164 2.76 -9.31 -7.65
CA TYR A 164 3.56 -8.55 -6.73
C TYR A 164 3.92 -7.18 -7.29
N ILE A 165 4.32 -6.27 -6.39
CA ILE A 165 4.80 -4.93 -6.71
C ILE A 165 6.22 -4.81 -6.19
N ASP A 166 7.17 -4.53 -7.08
CA ASP A 166 8.55 -4.24 -6.68
C ASP A 166 8.62 -2.78 -6.21
N VAL A 167 9.20 -2.51 -5.05
CA VAL A 167 9.39 -1.16 -4.51
C VAL A 167 10.88 -0.87 -4.43
N PHE A 168 11.33 0.11 -5.21
CA PHE A 168 12.76 0.41 -5.42
C PHE A 168 13.35 1.33 -4.34
N ILE A 169 13.13 0.98 -3.07
CA ILE A 169 13.78 1.62 -1.93
C ILE A 169 14.74 0.59 -1.31
N PRO A 170 16.05 0.86 -1.27
CA PRO A 170 17.01 -0.07 -0.68
C PRO A 170 16.69 -0.32 0.79
N LEU A 171 16.65 -1.59 1.21
CA LEU A 171 16.38 -1.98 2.60
C LEU A 171 17.36 -1.36 3.59
N SER A 172 18.62 -1.18 3.19
CA SER A 172 19.68 -0.59 4.00
C SER A 172 19.58 0.93 4.14
N SER A 173 18.75 1.60 3.34
CA SER A 173 18.55 3.04 3.46
C SER A 173 17.71 3.38 4.68
N LEU A 174 17.82 4.62 5.18
CA LEU A 174 16.98 5.11 6.29
C LEU A 174 15.49 4.99 5.98
N GLU A 175 15.09 5.32 4.75
CA GLU A 175 13.70 5.13 4.30
C GLU A 175 13.33 3.65 4.24
N GLY A 176 14.22 2.80 3.74
CA GLY A 176 14.03 1.35 3.74
C GLY A 176 13.77 0.80 5.14
N LYS A 177 14.56 1.23 6.14
CA LYS A 177 14.32 0.87 7.54
C LYS A 177 12.91 1.26 8.00
N ILE A 178 12.48 2.50 7.76
CA ILE A 178 11.15 3.01 8.17
C ILE A 178 10.03 2.28 7.42
N VAL A 179 10.16 2.11 6.10
CA VAL A 179 9.20 1.35 5.28
C VAL A 179 9.08 -0.08 5.81
N GLY A 180 10.21 -0.74 6.08
CA GLY A 180 10.25 -2.06 6.71
C GLY A 180 9.45 -2.11 8.01
N ARG A 181 9.69 -1.15 8.94
CA ARG A 181 8.92 -1.07 10.19
C ARG A 181 7.42 -0.90 9.95
N ILE A 182 7.00 -0.03 9.03
CA ILE A 182 5.57 0.13 8.71
C ILE A 182 5.00 -1.19 8.18
N LEU A 183 5.68 -1.84 7.24
CA LEU A 183 5.18 -3.11 6.69
C LEU A 183 5.10 -4.19 7.78
N ASP A 184 6.08 -4.27 8.68
CA ASP A 184 6.10 -5.23 9.79
C ASP A 184 5.00 -4.95 10.83
N LEU A 185 4.89 -3.70 11.31
CA LEU A 185 3.93 -3.27 12.33
C LEU A 185 2.48 -3.49 11.89
N PHE A 186 2.20 -3.25 10.61
CA PHE A 186 0.87 -3.41 10.03
C PHE A 186 0.69 -4.75 9.31
N THR A 187 1.60 -5.70 9.51
CA THR A 187 1.53 -7.08 9.00
C THR A 187 1.35 -7.18 7.48
N VAL A 188 1.80 -6.18 6.73
CA VAL A 188 1.76 -6.15 5.27
C VAL A 188 2.77 -7.16 4.74
N LYS A 189 2.29 -8.16 3.98
CA LYS A 189 3.14 -9.25 3.50
C LYS A 189 4.08 -8.79 2.38
N TYR A 190 5.38 -8.90 2.60
CA TYR A 190 6.41 -8.63 1.60
C TYR A 190 7.50 -9.71 1.60
N SER A 191 8.20 -9.81 0.48
CA SER A 191 9.48 -10.51 0.35
C SER A 191 10.55 -9.51 -0.08
N THR A 192 11.79 -9.96 -0.12
CA THR A 192 12.90 -9.16 -0.63
C THR A 192 13.41 -9.70 -1.96
N PHE A 193 14.05 -8.84 -2.74
CA PHE A 193 14.77 -9.25 -3.93
C PHE A 193 16.03 -8.41 -4.12
N GLU A 194 17.05 -9.00 -4.74
CA GLU A 194 18.29 -8.30 -5.05
C GLU A 194 18.28 -7.78 -6.49
N GLN A 195 18.75 -6.54 -6.67
CA GLN A 195 18.99 -5.96 -7.99
C GLN A 195 20.16 -4.96 -7.89
N SER A 196 21.12 -5.05 -8.80
CA SER A 196 22.26 -4.12 -8.86
C SER A 196 23.05 -3.98 -7.54
N GLY A 197 23.18 -5.07 -6.77
CA GLY A 197 23.90 -5.06 -5.50
C GLY A 197 23.14 -4.50 -4.29
N TYR A 198 21.85 -4.19 -4.46
CA TYR A 198 20.97 -3.72 -3.37
C TYR A 198 19.78 -4.66 -3.19
N THR A 199 19.31 -4.77 -1.96
CA THR A 199 18.10 -5.51 -1.60
C THR A 199 16.90 -4.55 -1.53
N TYR A 200 15.77 -4.94 -2.13
CA TYR A 200 14.55 -4.15 -2.25
C TYR A 200 13.31 -4.92 -1.78
N PHE A 201 12.19 -4.21 -1.60
CA PHE A 201 10.93 -4.79 -1.15
C PHE A 201 10.08 -5.29 -2.32
N ARG A 202 9.36 -6.40 -2.10
CA ARG A 202 8.37 -6.95 -3.00
C ARG A 202 7.06 -7.19 -2.25
N LEU A 203 6.06 -6.35 -2.52
CA LEU A 203 4.73 -6.46 -1.89
C LEU A 203 3.90 -7.52 -2.61
N HIS A 204 3.32 -8.47 -1.87
CA HIS A 204 2.49 -9.53 -2.45
C HIS A 204 1.04 -9.07 -2.62
N ILE A 205 0.55 -9.00 -3.87
CA ILE A 205 -0.81 -8.49 -4.14
C ILE A 205 -1.87 -9.44 -3.57
N GLY A 206 -1.68 -10.76 -3.71
CA GLY A 206 -2.65 -11.75 -3.27
C GLY A 206 -2.79 -11.85 -1.75
N GLU A 207 -1.67 -11.80 -1.04
CA GLU A 207 -1.64 -11.88 0.43
C GLU A 207 -2.10 -10.59 1.10
N ASN A 208 -2.02 -9.46 0.40
CA ASN A 208 -2.51 -8.16 0.86
C ASN A 208 -3.78 -7.74 0.11
N SER A 209 -4.62 -8.67 -0.35
CA SER A 209 -5.67 -8.36 -1.34
C SER A 209 -6.64 -7.26 -0.89
N ASP A 210 -7.02 -7.24 0.39
CA ASP A 210 -8.00 -6.27 0.90
C ASP A 210 -7.39 -4.87 1.05
N LEU A 211 -6.19 -4.77 1.62
CA LEU A 211 -5.41 -3.54 1.62
C LEU A 211 -5.19 -3.03 0.19
N MET A 212 -4.82 -3.90 -0.76
CA MET A 212 -4.54 -3.51 -2.15
C MET A 212 -5.80 -2.99 -2.87
N LYS A 213 -7.01 -3.46 -2.50
CA LYS A 213 -8.27 -2.88 -3.00
C LYS A 213 -8.45 -1.44 -2.51
N LEU A 214 -8.09 -1.15 -1.25
CA LEU A 214 -8.12 0.21 -0.71
C LEU A 214 -7.05 1.09 -1.36
N VAL A 215 -5.82 0.61 -1.46
CA VAL A 215 -4.69 1.28 -2.11
C VAL A 215 -5.05 1.70 -3.55
N ALA A 216 -5.74 0.83 -4.30
CA ALA A 216 -6.15 1.14 -5.68
C ALA A 216 -7.04 2.40 -5.77
N LYS A 217 -7.81 2.74 -4.73
CA LYS A 217 -8.61 3.98 -4.68
C LYS A 217 -7.72 5.22 -4.57
N TYR A 218 -6.58 5.09 -3.89
CA TYR A 218 -5.66 6.19 -3.58
C TYR A 218 -4.51 6.38 -4.57
N LEU A 219 -4.22 5.39 -5.43
CA LEU A 219 -3.20 5.52 -6.47
C LEU A 219 -3.50 6.68 -7.42
N ARG A 220 -2.61 7.65 -7.53
CA ARG A 220 -2.74 8.82 -8.41
C ARG A 220 -2.33 8.52 -9.85
N ILE A 221 -1.34 7.64 -10.05
CA ILE A 221 -0.88 7.30 -11.40
C ILE A 221 -1.88 6.33 -12.04
N SER A 222 -2.65 6.84 -13.00
CA SER A 222 -3.76 6.10 -13.63
C SER A 222 -3.32 4.77 -14.27
N SER A 223 -2.10 4.69 -14.81
CA SER A 223 -1.54 3.46 -15.38
C SER A 223 -1.24 2.40 -14.32
N LYS A 224 -0.65 2.79 -13.18
CA LYS A 224 -0.42 1.91 -12.02
C LYS A 224 -1.75 1.45 -11.42
N ARG A 225 -2.70 2.39 -11.26
CA ARG A 225 -4.08 2.09 -10.80
C ARG A 225 -4.76 1.04 -11.67
N LYS A 226 -4.87 1.29 -12.98
CA LYS A 226 -5.49 0.35 -13.93
C LYS A 226 -4.83 -1.02 -13.90
N ARG A 227 -3.50 -1.06 -13.78
CA ARG A 227 -2.75 -2.33 -13.74
C ARG A 227 -3.00 -3.10 -12.44
N LEU A 228 -2.95 -2.43 -11.29
CA LEU A 228 -3.25 -3.05 -9.99
C LEU A 228 -4.68 -3.60 -9.97
N SER A 229 -5.67 -2.84 -10.42
CA SER A 229 -7.06 -3.29 -10.47
C SER A 229 -7.23 -4.53 -11.36
N ARG A 230 -6.57 -4.59 -12.53
CA ARG A 230 -6.60 -5.80 -13.39
C ARG A 230 -5.98 -7.02 -12.71
N LEU A 231 -4.85 -6.84 -12.04
CA LEU A 231 -4.20 -7.93 -11.30
C LEU A 231 -5.07 -8.42 -10.15
N LEU A 232 -5.72 -7.52 -9.41
CA LEU A 232 -6.67 -7.89 -8.36
C LEU A 232 -7.86 -8.67 -8.91
N MET A 233 -8.45 -8.23 -10.03
CA MET A 233 -9.54 -8.97 -10.68
C MET A 233 -9.09 -10.36 -11.13
N LYS A 234 -7.94 -10.45 -11.82
CA LYS A 234 -7.38 -11.73 -12.26
C LYS A 234 -7.07 -12.67 -11.09
N TYR A 235 -6.56 -12.13 -9.99
CA TYR A 235 -6.29 -12.90 -8.78
C TYR A 235 -7.58 -13.47 -8.17
N VAL A 236 -8.64 -12.66 -8.08
CA VAL A 236 -9.95 -13.11 -7.60
C VAL A 236 -10.57 -14.15 -8.52
N GLU A 237 -10.43 -14.00 -9.84
CA GLU A 237 -10.87 -15.00 -10.82
C GLU A 237 -10.12 -16.33 -10.64
N GLU A 238 -8.80 -16.29 -10.49
CA GLU A 238 -8.00 -17.48 -10.19
C GLU A 238 -8.44 -18.15 -8.89
N GLU A 239 -8.61 -17.39 -7.79
CA GLU A 239 -9.10 -17.94 -6.53
C GLU A 239 -10.50 -18.56 -6.68
N ARG A 240 -11.39 -17.94 -7.46
CA ARG A 240 -12.72 -18.48 -7.75
C ARG A 240 -12.64 -19.78 -8.55
N THR A 241 -11.76 -19.86 -9.54
CA THR A 241 -11.50 -21.12 -10.29
C THR A 241 -11.02 -22.22 -9.34
N ILE A 242 -10.10 -21.92 -8.43
CA ILE A 242 -9.63 -22.89 -7.44
C ILE A 242 -10.75 -23.29 -6.48
N ALA A 243 -11.58 -22.36 -6.02
CA ALA A 243 -12.75 -22.65 -5.19
C ALA A 243 -13.74 -23.58 -5.90
N LEU A 244 -13.97 -23.39 -7.21
CA LEU A 244 -14.80 -24.29 -8.02
C LEU A 244 -14.20 -25.69 -8.12
N ILE A 245 -12.89 -25.80 -8.31
CA ILE A 245 -12.20 -27.09 -8.32
C ILE A 245 -12.36 -27.79 -6.96
N ILE A 246 -12.19 -27.07 -5.85
CA ILE A 246 -12.46 -27.61 -4.51
C ILE A 246 -13.89 -28.14 -4.43
N ALA A 247 -14.87 -27.32 -4.83
CA ALA A 247 -16.28 -27.69 -4.77
C ALA A 247 -16.61 -28.94 -5.60
N GLN A 248 -16.01 -29.08 -6.79
CA GLN A 248 -16.23 -30.22 -7.68
C GLN A 248 -15.50 -31.48 -7.21
N CYS A 249 -14.32 -31.36 -6.62
CA CYS A 249 -13.45 -32.47 -6.28
C CYS A 249 -13.58 -32.93 -4.83
N ILE A 250 -14.21 -32.15 -3.94
CA ILE A 250 -14.37 -32.54 -2.54
C ILE A 250 -15.33 -33.73 -2.42
N ARG A 251 -14.89 -34.77 -1.70
CA ARG A 251 -15.61 -36.02 -1.50
C ARG A 251 -15.57 -36.42 -0.04
N LEU A 252 -16.57 -37.15 0.40
CA LEU A 252 -16.62 -37.74 1.73
C LEU A 252 -15.90 -39.08 1.73
N ARG A 253 -14.80 -39.22 2.48
CA ARG A 253 -13.98 -40.44 2.47
C ARG A 253 -14.32 -41.42 3.59
N SER A 254 -14.50 -40.92 4.80
CA SER A 254 -14.79 -41.75 5.97
C SER A 254 -16.03 -41.26 6.69
N LYS A 255 -16.84 -42.21 7.18
CA LYS A 255 -18.00 -41.90 8.03
C LYS A 255 -17.60 -41.69 9.49
N LYS A 256 -16.48 -42.27 9.96
CA LYS A 256 -15.96 -42.15 11.34
C LYS A 256 -14.43 -42.30 11.34
N PRO A 257 -13.64 -41.26 11.70
CA PRO A 257 -14.06 -39.86 11.83
C PRO A 257 -14.54 -39.29 10.48
N THR A 258 -15.48 -38.35 10.51
CA THR A 258 -15.99 -37.68 9.30
C THR A 258 -14.88 -36.85 8.66
N ILE A 259 -14.41 -37.25 7.48
CA ILE A 259 -13.31 -36.59 6.76
C ILE A 259 -13.73 -36.28 5.34
N LEU A 260 -13.59 -35.01 4.95
CA LEU A 260 -13.65 -34.59 3.55
C LEU A 260 -12.26 -34.73 2.93
N VAL A 261 -12.21 -35.14 1.67
CA VAL A 261 -10.96 -35.24 0.91
C VAL A 261 -11.07 -34.57 -0.44
N ILE A 262 -9.96 -33.98 -0.87
CA ILE A 262 -9.74 -33.47 -2.21
C ILE A 262 -8.59 -34.28 -2.80
N SER A 263 -8.86 -35.03 -3.86
CA SER A 263 -7.84 -35.82 -4.55
C SER A 263 -7.34 -35.06 -5.77
N VAL A 264 -6.04 -34.76 -5.81
CA VAL A 264 -5.41 -34.02 -6.92
C VAL A 264 -4.58 -35.00 -7.77
N GLY A 265 -4.88 -35.07 -9.08
CA GLY A 265 -4.39 -36.12 -9.99
C GLY A 265 -3.21 -35.73 -10.91
N ARG A 266 -2.20 -36.61 -10.96
CA ARG A 266 -1.10 -36.93 -11.91
C ARG A 266 -0.44 -35.98 -12.93
N THR A 267 -0.80 -34.73 -13.17
CA THR A 267 -0.02 -33.88 -14.13
C THR A 267 1.04 -33.02 -13.42
N MET A 268 2.06 -32.49 -14.13
CA MET A 268 3.03 -31.53 -13.56
C MET A 268 2.37 -30.29 -12.92
N LEU A 269 1.09 -30.06 -13.20
CA LEU A 269 0.22 -29.06 -12.57
C LEU A 269 -0.21 -29.43 -11.13
N VAL A 270 0.09 -30.63 -10.64
CA VAL A 270 -0.38 -31.12 -9.32
C VAL A 270 0.23 -30.35 -8.16
N GLU A 271 1.54 -30.07 -8.16
CA GLU A 271 2.16 -29.33 -7.05
C GLU A 271 1.67 -27.88 -6.99
N ASP A 272 1.53 -27.24 -8.16
CA ASP A 272 0.96 -25.91 -8.28
C ASP A 272 -0.52 -25.88 -7.82
N LEU A 273 -1.32 -26.88 -8.22
CA LEU A 273 -2.72 -26.97 -7.80
C LEU A 273 -2.88 -27.28 -6.31
N VAL A 274 -2.06 -28.17 -5.73
CA VAL A 274 -2.07 -28.45 -4.29
C VAL A 274 -1.69 -27.19 -3.51
N SER A 275 -0.64 -26.47 -3.93
CA SER A 275 -0.24 -25.20 -3.32
C SER A 275 -1.37 -24.16 -3.39
N LYS A 276 -2.02 -24.01 -4.54
CA LYS A 276 -3.16 -23.10 -4.72
C LYS A 276 -4.36 -23.46 -3.84
N VAL A 277 -4.72 -24.74 -3.77
CA VAL A 277 -5.83 -25.22 -2.92
C VAL A 277 -5.51 -25.00 -1.44
N THR A 278 -4.31 -25.39 -1.00
CA THR A 278 -3.89 -25.25 0.41
C THR A 278 -3.78 -23.79 0.83
N ARG A 279 -3.27 -22.91 -0.04
CA ARG A 279 -3.29 -21.45 0.18
C ARG A 279 -4.71 -20.92 0.35
N LEU A 280 -5.63 -21.33 -0.53
CA LEU A 280 -7.03 -20.90 -0.45
C LEU A 280 -7.72 -21.41 0.83
N LEU A 281 -7.48 -22.68 1.21
CA LEU A 281 -8.01 -23.23 2.46
C LEU A 281 -7.46 -22.47 3.68
N SER A 282 -6.16 -22.15 3.67
CA SER A 282 -5.50 -21.40 4.76
C SER A 282 -6.04 -19.97 4.88
N LYS A 283 -6.36 -19.30 3.77
CA LYS A 283 -7.01 -17.98 3.76
C LYS A 283 -8.35 -17.97 4.51
N PHE A 284 -9.08 -19.09 4.48
CA PHE A 284 -10.34 -19.26 5.22
C PHE A 284 -10.14 -20.00 6.56
N ASN A 285 -8.90 -20.11 7.04
CA ASN A 285 -8.51 -20.78 8.28
C ASN A 285 -8.97 -22.25 8.36
N VAL A 286 -9.20 -22.91 7.22
CA VAL A 286 -9.63 -24.31 7.17
C VAL A 286 -8.42 -25.17 7.55
N GLU A 287 -8.60 -26.06 8.52
CA GLU A 287 -7.54 -27.00 8.90
C GLU A 287 -7.54 -28.20 7.96
N TYR A 288 -6.35 -28.60 7.50
CA TYR A 288 -6.17 -29.72 6.59
C TYR A 288 -4.84 -30.43 6.81
N THR A 289 -4.75 -31.65 6.31
CA THR A 289 -3.50 -32.42 6.23
C THR A 289 -3.27 -32.86 4.79
N VAL A 290 -2.04 -32.70 4.28
CA VAL A 290 -1.66 -33.17 2.94
C VAL A 290 -0.90 -34.49 3.07
N THR A 291 -1.37 -35.53 2.40
CA THR A 291 -0.70 -36.84 2.39
C THR A 291 -0.43 -37.32 0.97
N SER A 292 0.72 -37.96 0.76
CA SER A 292 1.03 -38.64 -0.50
C SER A 292 0.37 -40.01 -0.53
N ALA A 293 -0.37 -40.35 -1.58
CA ALA A 293 -0.95 -41.68 -1.70
C ALA A 293 0.14 -42.71 -2.07
N LYS A 294 0.47 -43.61 -1.14
CA LYS A 294 1.55 -44.60 -1.24
C LYS A 294 1.49 -45.51 -2.49
N ARG A 295 0.30 -45.76 -3.06
CA ARG A 295 0.15 -46.74 -4.15
C ARG A 295 0.74 -46.29 -5.51
N ARG A 296 1.01 -44.99 -5.75
CA ARG A 296 1.51 -44.49 -7.04
C ARG A 296 2.44 -43.27 -6.99
N GLY A 297 2.91 -42.85 -5.81
CA GLY A 297 3.94 -41.81 -5.61
C GLY A 297 3.61 -40.38 -6.10
N THR A 298 2.50 -40.17 -6.80
CA THR A 298 2.26 -38.99 -7.67
C THR A 298 0.91 -38.30 -7.43
N SER A 299 0.10 -38.79 -6.49
CA SER A 299 -1.14 -38.11 -6.09
C SER A 299 -1.07 -37.63 -4.64
N LYS A 300 -1.51 -36.39 -4.45
CA LYS A 300 -1.65 -35.77 -3.13
C LYS A 300 -3.12 -35.78 -2.75
N ILE A 301 -3.39 -36.12 -1.49
CA ILE A 301 -4.72 -36.11 -0.89
C ILE A 301 -4.72 -35.06 0.20
N ILE A 302 -5.58 -34.05 0.04
CA ILE A 302 -5.84 -33.04 1.07
C ILE A 302 -7.02 -33.55 1.88
N SER A 303 -6.81 -33.81 3.17
CA SER A 303 -7.83 -34.32 4.09
C SER A 303 -8.23 -33.23 5.07
N ILE A 304 -9.53 -32.99 5.19
CA ILE A 304 -10.12 -31.96 6.04
C ILE A 304 -10.94 -32.68 7.13
N PRO A 305 -10.48 -32.68 8.40
CA PRO A 305 -11.13 -33.41 9.48
C PRO A 305 -12.33 -32.61 10.00
N CYS A 306 -13.53 -32.93 9.53
CA CYS A 306 -14.76 -32.25 9.98
C CYS A 306 -15.36 -32.88 11.24
N GLY A 307 -15.14 -34.17 11.48
CA GLY A 307 -15.66 -34.85 12.67
C GLY A 307 -14.94 -34.45 13.96
N ARG A 308 -13.62 -34.18 13.89
CA ARG A 308 -12.82 -33.71 15.02
C ARG A 308 -12.88 -32.19 15.18
N ASN A 309 -13.05 -31.47 14.06
CA ASN A 309 -13.17 -30.03 14.06
C ASN A 309 -14.36 -29.59 13.19
N PRO A 310 -15.58 -29.53 13.78
CA PRO A 310 -16.78 -29.12 13.07
C PRO A 310 -16.71 -27.70 12.49
N SER A 311 -15.86 -26.81 13.04
CA SER A 311 -15.68 -25.45 12.52
C SER A 311 -15.19 -25.42 11.06
N ASN A 312 -14.51 -26.48 10.61
CA ASN A 312 -14.10 -26.61 9.20
C ASN A 312 -15.30 -26.62 8.24
N VAL A 313 -16.47 -27.08 8.68
CA VAL A 313 -17.69 -27.03 7.86
C VAL A 313 -18.11 -25.59 7.61
N THR A 314 -18.19 -24.78 8.67
CA THR A 314 -18.54 -23.36 8.57
C THR A 314 -17.51 -22.58 7.76
N LYS A 315 -16.21 -22.84 7.97
CA LYS A 315 -15.13 -22.20 7.21
C LYS A 315 -15.18 -22.53 5.71
N LEU A 316 -15.49 -23.79 5.36
CA LEU A 316 -15.71 -24.19 3.96
C LEU A 316 -16.99 -23.58 3.37
N ALA A 317 -18.05 -23.45 4.17
CA ALA A 317 -19.27 -22.78 3.73
C ALA A 317 -19.01 -21.29 3.45
N ASN A 318 -18.25 -20.62 4.31
CA ASN A 318 -17.84 -19.23 4.11
C ASN A 318 -17.00 -19.06 2.83
N LEU A 319 -16.11 -20.02 2.52
CA LEU A 319 -15.38 -20.04 1.25
C LEU A 319 -16.34 -20.13 0.06
N SER A 320 -17.29 -21.08 0.08
CA SER A 320 -18.29 -21.23 -0.99
C SER A 320 -19.12 -19.96 -1.16
N ARG A 321 -19.61 -19.37 -0.07
CA ARG A 321 -20.42 -18.13 -0.07
C ARG A 321 -19.62 -16.94 -0.58
N TYR A 322 -18.38 -16.78 -0.15
CA TYR A 322 -17.50 -15.68 -0.57
C TYR A 322 -17.30 -15.64 -2.10
N TYR A 323 -17.18 -16.82 -2.74
CA TYR A 323 -17.04 -16.92 -4.20
C TYR A 323 -18.35 -17.13 -4.96
N GLY A 324 -19.51 -17.10 -4.28
CA GLY A 324 -20.83 -17.32 -4.88
C GLY A 324 -20.99 -18.72 -5.50
N ILE A 325 -20.44 -19.74 -4.84
CA ILE A 325 -20.46 -21.15 -5.29
C ILE A 325 -21.47 -21.92 -4.44
N GLN A 326 -22.30 -22.75 -5.08
CA GLN A 326 -23.22 -23.62 -4.36
C GLN A 326 -22.48 -24.63 -3.46
N TYR A 327 -23.04 -24.90 -2.29
CA TYR A 327 -22.45 -25.88 -1.37
C TYR A 327 -22.34 -27.27 -2.00
N PRO A 328 -21.13 -27.88 -2.04
CA PRO A 328 -20.95 -29.22 -2.54
C PRO A 328 -21.82 -30.23 -1.79
N ILE A 329 -22.32 -31.25 -2.49
CA ILE A 329 -23.13 -32.33 -1.89
C ILE A 329 -22.40 -32.95 -0.69
N ALA A 330 -21.09 -33.17 -0.81
CA ALA A 330 -20.27 -33.72 0.27
C ALA A 330 -20.25 -32.80 1.51
N LEU A 331 -20.20 -31.48 1.33
CA LEU A 331 -20.24 -30.51 2.44
C LEU A 331 -21.61 -30.54 3.13
N LYS A 332 -22.71 -30.54 2.36
CA LYS A 332 -24.08 -30.65 2.90
C LYS A 332 -24.28 -31.94 3.71
N GLN A 333 -23.76 -33.07 3.21
CA GLN A 333 -23.81 -34.35 3.91
C GLN A 333 -23.01 -34.34 5.21
N VAL A 334 -21.84 -33.69 5.23
CA VAL A 334 -21.02 -33.57 6.44
C VAL A 334 -21.67 -32.65 7.45
N ALA A 335 -22.19 -31.51 7.04
CA ALA A 335 -22.91 -30.56 7.89
C ALA A 335 -24.03 -31.24 8.69
N LYS A 336 -24.88 -32.01 8.00
CA LYS A 336 -25.94 -32.82 8.62
C LYS A 336 -25.39 -33.85 9.62
N ARG A 337 -24.22 -34.43 9.37
CA ARG A 337 -23.62 -35.46 10.25
C ARG A 337 -22.95 -34.90 11.48
N VAL A 338 -22.39 -33.70 11.40
CA VAL A 338 -21.69 -33.06 12.54
C VAL A 338 -22.59 -32.07 13.28
N GLY A 339 -23.85 -31.92 12.86
CA GLY A 339 -24.82 -31.02 13.52
C GLY A 339 -24.53 -29.53 13.31
N VAL A 340 -23.96 -29.16 12.16
CA VAL A 340 -23.67 -27.77 11.81
C VAL A 340 -24.67 -27.29 10.77
N GLU A 341 -25.33 -26.17 11.04
CA GLU A 341 -26.17 -25.49 10.06
C GLU A 341 -25.30 -24.71 9.07
N LEU A 342 -25.62 -24.84 7.78
CA LEU A 342 -24.94 -24.08 6.74
C LEU A 342 -25.58 -22.69 6.65
N PRO A 343 -24.79 -21.61 6.64
CA PRO A 343 -25.33 -20.27 6.46
C PRO A 343 -26.03 -20.17 5.10
N GLU A 344 -27.11 -19.38 5.03
CA GLU A 344 -27.85 -19.16 3.78
C GLU A 344 -26.99 -18.56 2.66
#